data_AF-A0A818R966-F1
#
_entry.id   AF-A0A818R966-F1
#
_cell.length_a   1.000
_cell.length_b   1.000
_cell.length_c   1.000
_cell.angle_alpha   90.00
_cell.angle_beta   90.00
_cell.angle_gamma   90.00
#
_symmetry.space_group_name_H-M   'P 1'
#
loop_
_entity.id
_entity.type
_entity.pdbx_description
1 polymer ?
#
loop_
_entity_poly.entity_id
_entity_poly.type
_entity_poly.pdbx_seq_one_letter_code
_entity_poly.pdbx_strand_id
1 'polypeptide(L)'
;MKKINSLLNCRSPFKRCRWKFNDRLIMIFTFIFSISLYYTIFIFQSNSFELHSSNVIISLTSTPERFHYELPFAIHSLLSQTQLPKQIRIYLSSTPVSIRQKNLTLRHLKTYIKRLDLSKITEKLFNKLVQIRLEEEDYGPTIKFLPIIKEFQSKSQAIMICDDDQYYHPYASATLNKYSTKYENSIIGFRGWRVREDLIWGVEGKYEIGYHVIEFQYLSEVYRVGVLTANYGYLIRSSFFDFHIYQDFNQVSGDIRHVDDIWLNGQASKLNIPRYVIPSCCSHIEVTRTHVLEQYFDRNQMNRLSANNHALQWFINNWEKNLWYRFQGENGPKYRSWQMMIYREWINFILKLKFIFYFGVI
;
A
#
# COMPACT_ATOMS: atom_id res chain seq x y z
N MET A 1 -16.01 9.81 76.46
CA MET A 1 -14.56 10.15 76.40
C MET A 1 -14.16 10.33 74.93
N LYS A 2 -13.66 11.52 74.55
CA LYS A 2 -13.07 11.97 73.24
C LYS A 2 -14.04 12.07 72.03
N LYS A 3 -14.58 13.25 71.61
CA LYS A 3 -14.03 14.41 70.81
C LYS A 3 -13.28 13.96 69.54
N ILE A 4 -13.75 14.14 68.29
CA ILE A 4 -14.19 15.31 67.46
C ILE A 4 -13.07 16.32 67.10
N ASN A 5 -12.80 16.37 65.78
CA ASN A 5 -12.25 17.42 64.90
C ASN A 5 -10.93 18.14 65.22
N SER A 6 -9.95 18.00 64.31
CA SER A 6 -9.18 19.16 63.82
C SER A 6 -8.72 18.94 62.37
N LEU A 7 -9.44 19.60 61.48
CA LEU A 7 -9.13 19.89 60.09
C LEU A 7 -7.98 20.92 59.98
N LEU A 8 -7.26 20.84 58.86
CA LEU A 8 -6.57 21.93 58.15
C LEU A 8 -5.31 22.55 58.79
N ASN A 9 -4.13 22.13 58.31
CA ASN A 9 -3.06 23.03 57.83
C ASN A 9 -1.83 22.23 57.37
N CYS A 10 -1.67 22.06 56.06
CA CYS A 10 -0.36 21.85 55.44
C CYS A 10 -0.32 22.63 54.13
N ARG A 11 0.35 23.78 54.17
CA ARG A 11 0.60 24.65 53.02
C ARG A 11 1.57 23.93 52.06
N SER A 12 1.17 23.77 50.80
CA SER A 12 2.05 23.27 49.74
C SER A 12 3.03 24.37 49.29
N PRO A 13 4.31 24.05 49.03
CA PRO A 13 5.25 24.99 48.44
C PRO A 13 5.38 24.71 46.94
N PHE A 14 4.35 25.04 46.15
CA PHE A 14 4.50 25.11 44.69
C PHE A 14 4.41 26.56 44.23
N LYS A 15 5.58 27.20 44.23
CA LYS A 15 5.85 28.49 43.60
C LYS A 15 5.39 28.44 42.14
N ARG A 16 4.59 29.43 41.76
CA ARG A 16 4.26 29.79 40.37
C ARG A 16 5.54 30.02 39.57
N CYS A 17 6.01 28.99 38.87
CA CYS A 17 6.89 29.17 37.73
C CYS A 17 5.98 29.56 36.55
N ARG A 18 5.93 30.87 36.28
CA ARG A 18 5.15 31.44 35.18
C ARG A 18 5.88 31.03 33.89
N TRP A 19 5.45 29.92 33.29
CA TRP A 19 5.87 29.52 31.96
C TRP A 19 5.48 30.65 30.99
N LYS A 20 6.42 31.52 30.65
CA LYS A 20 6.34 32.33 29.44
C LYS A 20 6.55 31.37 28.26
N PHE A 21 5.52 30.56 27.99
CA PHE A 21 5.47 29.78 26.77
C PHE A 21 5.52 30.78 25.62
N ASN A 22 6.56 30.68 24.80
CA ASN A 22 6.95 31.68 23.82
C ASN A 22 5.80 31.91 22.82
N ASP A 23 5.16 33.08 22.83
CA ASP A 23 4.16 33.47 21.82
C ASP A 23 4.71 33.34 20.39
N ARG A 24 6.03 33.45 20.22
CA ARG A 24 6.74 33.17 18.97
C ARG A 24 6.63 31.71 18.50
N LEU A 25 6.66 30.74 19.40
CA LEU A 25 6.48 29.32 19.03
C LEU A 25 5.04 29.04 18.59
N ILE A 26 4.06 29.68 19.25
CA ILE A 26 2.65 29.57 18.87
C ILE A 26 2.43 30.17 17.47
N MET A 27 2.98 31.35 17.20
CA MET A 27 2.87 31.97 15.87
C MET A 27 3.58 31.18 14.76
N ILE A 28 4.77 30.63 15.02
CA ILE A 28 5.47 29.79 14.05
C ILE A 28 4.66 28.51 13.79
N PHE A 29 4.10 27.91 14.83
CA PHE A 29 3.26 26.72 14.70
C PHE A 29 1.98 27.01 13.91
N THR A 30 1.27 28.11 14.19
CA THR A 30 0.08 28.49 13.42
C THR A 30 0.41 28.85 11.99
N PHE A 31 1.52 29.54 11.71
CA PHE A 31 1.93 29.87 10.35
C PHE A 31 2.29 28.63 9.52
N ILE A 32 3.07 27.70 10.09
CA ILE A 32 3.39 26.41 9.46
C ILE A 32 2.11 25.59 9.26
N PHE A 33 1.20 25.60 10.24
CA PHE A 33 -0.09 24.93 10.14
C PHE A 33 -0.96 25.51 9.02
N SER A 34 -1.04 26.83 8.88
CA SER A 34 -1.80 27.49 7.83
C SER A 34 -1.23 27.21 6.43
N ILE A 35 0.09 27.20 6.26
CA ILE A 35 0.74 26.83 4.98
C ILE A 35 0.49 25.36 4.65
N SER A 36 0.62 24.47 5.64
CA SER A 36 0.33 23.04 5.50
C SER A 36 -1.12 22.79 5.08
N LEU A 37 -2.06 23.47 5.75
CA LEU A 37 -3.48 23.44 5.41
C LEU A 37 -3.72 23.98 3.99
N TYR A 38 -3.05 25.07 3.61
CA TYR A 38 -3.13 25.61 2.24
C TYR A 38 -2.61 24.60 1.21
N TYR A 39 -1.43 23.98 1.42
CA TYR A 39 -0.89 22.97 0.50
C TYR A 39 -1.79 21.73 0.39
N THR A 40 -2.37 21.25 1.49
CA THR A 40 -3.29 20.09 1.46
C THR A 40 -4.62 20.41 0.76
N ILE A 41 -5.05 21.67 0.73
CA ILE A 41 -6.20 22.10 -0.08
C ILE A 41 -5.91 21.86 -1.57
N PHE A 42 -4.71 22.20 -2.06
CA PHE A 42 -4.33 22.04 -3.46
C PHE A 42 -3.95 20.61 -3.90
N ILE A 43 -3.51 19.73 -2.98
CA ILE A 43 -3.11 18.34 -3.33
C ILE A 43 -4.24 17.52 -3.99
N PHE A 44 -5.51 17.92 -3.82
CA PHE A 44 -6.66 17.25 -4.46
C PHE A 44 -7.33 18.06 -5.58
N GLN A 45 -6.83 19.25 -5.92
CA GLN A 45 -7.37 19.95 -7.09
C GLN A 45 -6.83 19.27 -8.35
N SER A 46 -7.68 18.46 -8.98
CA SER A 46 -7.49 17.76 -10.25
C SER A 46 -7.41 18.69 -11.48
N ASN A 47 -7.43 20.01 -11.26
CA ASN A 47 -7.66 21.00 -12.30
C ASN A 47 -6.36 21.70 -12.68
N SER A 48 -5.53 21.04 -13.50
CA SER A 48 -4.61 21.64 -14.50
C SER A 48 -3.31 20.85 -14.62
N PHE A 49 -3.34 19.64 -15.20
CA PHE A 49 -2.10 18.98 -15.60
C PHE A 49 -2.18 18.58 -17.07
N GLU A 50 -1.13 18.89 -17.82
CA GLU A 50 -0.88 18.26 -19.12
C GLU A 50 -0.82 16.75 -18.89
N LEU A 51 -1.75 16.04 -19.52
CA LEU A 51 -1.93 14.60 -19.38
C LEU A 51 -0.77 13.85 -20.04
N HIS A 52 0.37 13.77 -19.37
CA HIS A 52 1.45 12.88 -19.77
C HIS A 52 1.09 11.44 -19.40
N SER A 53 0.84 10.62 -20.42
CA SER A 53 0.65 9.18 -20.24
C SER A 53 2.01 8.50 -20.06
N SER A 54 2.12 7.64 -19.05
CA SER A 54 3.23 6.71 -18.91
C SER A 54 3.01 5.44 -19.72
N ASN A 55 4.08 4.68 -19.96
CA ASN A 55 3.95 3.32 -20.47
C ASN A 55 3.60 2.32 -19.35
N VAL A 56 3.32 2.74 -18.11
CA VAL A 56 3.04 1.84 -16.97
C VAL A 56 1.63 1.27 -17.09
N ILE A 57 1.50 -0.05 -16.94
CA ILE A 57 0.19 -0.70 -16.76
C ILE A 57 -0.06 -0.85 -15.26
N ILE A 58 -1.26 -0.51 -14.78
CA ILE A 58 -1.67 -0.81 -13.42
C ILE A 58 -2.45 -2.11 -13.42
N SER A 59 -2.15 -3.01 -12.48
CA SER A 59 -2.75 -4.33 -12.37
C SER A 59 -3.18 -4.60 -10.95
N LEU A 60 -4.42 -5.04 -10.79
CA LEU A 60 -5.02 -5.40 -9.50
C LEU A 60 -6.00 -6.54 -9.69
N THR A 61 -6.37 -7.18 -8.57
CA THR A 61 -7.47 -8.14 -8.50
C THR A 61 -8.54 -7.63 -7.56
N SER A 62 -9.76 -8.15 -7.69
CA SER A 62 -10.86 -7.83 -6.80
C SER A 62 -11.86 -8.98 -6.70
N THR A 63 -12.76 -8.90 -5.74
CA THR A 63 -13.90 -9.81 -5.60
C THR A 63 -15.22 -9.04 -5.76
N PRO A 64 -16.31 -9.68 -6.20
CA PRO A 64 -17.61 -9.01 -6.37
C PRO A 64 -18.07 -8.21 -5.14
N GLU A 65 -17.72 -8.64 -3.93
CA GLU A 65 -18.05 -7.97 -2.67
C GLU A 65 -17.43 -6.57 -2.56
N ARG A 66 -16.25 -6.36 -3.14
CA ARG A 66 -15.48 -5.11 -3.06
C ARG A 66 -15.90 -4.05 -4.08
N PHE A 67 -16.68 -4.43 -5.10
CA PHE A 67 -17.09 -3.54 -6.21
C PHE A 67 -17.94 -2.33 -5.79
N HIS A 68 -18.48 -2.35 -4.58
CA HIS A 68 -19.39 -1.31 -4.09
C HIS A 68 -18.75 -0.36 -3.09
N TYR A 69 -17.67 -0.77 -2.41
CA TYR A 69 -17.17 -0.03 -1.26
C TYR A 69 -15.68 0.28 -1.29
N GLU A 70 -14.84 -0.58 -1.88
CA GLU A 70 -13.38 -0.43 -1.84
C GLU A 70 -12.82 -0.13 -3.24
N LEU A 71 -13.11 -1.02 -4.19
CA LEU A 71 -12.62 -0.91 -5.56
C LEU A 71 -12.96 0.43 -6.24
N PRO A 72 -14.15 1.04 -6.05
CA PRO A 72 -14.41 2.37 -6.61
C PRO A 72 -13.42 3.44 -6.14
N PHE A 73 -13.00 3.43 -4.87
CA PHE A 73 -12.03 4.40 -4.36
C PHE A 73 -10.63 4.16 -4.94
N ALA A 74 -10.22 2.88 -5.03
CA ALA A 74 -8.97 2.53 -5.67
C ALA A 74 -8.94 3.01 -7.13
N ILE A 75 -9.94 2.65 -7.93
CA ILE A 75 -10.01 3.04 -9.34
C ILE A 75 -10.11 4.56 -9.51
N HIS A 76 -10.90 5.24 -8.68
CA HIS A 76 -10.98 6.71 -8.70
C HIS A 76 -9.60 7.35 -8.48
N SER A 77 -8.88 6.92 -7.44
CA SER A 77 -7.55 7.46 -7.13
C SER A 77 -6.49 7.16 -8.20
N LEU A 78 -6.60 6.00 -8.88
CA LEU A 78 -5.72 5.61 -9.98
C LEU A 78 -6.02 6.39 -11.27
N LEU A 79 -7.28 6.79 -11.51
CA LEU A 79 -7.65 7.70 -12.60
C LEU A 79 -7.26 9.16 -12.32
N SER A 80 -7.02 9.49 -11.05
CA SER A 80 -6.65 10.83 -10.57
C SER A 80 -5.12 11.03 -10.47
N GLN A 81 -4.32 10.14 -11.05
CA GLN A 81 -2.86 10.25 -11.01
C GLN A 81 -2.36 11.40 -11.88
N THR A 82 -1.33 12.10 -11.40
CA THR A 82 -0.63 13.18 -12.12
C THR A 82 0.09 12.68 -13.37
N GLN A 83 0.53 11.42 -13.36
CA GLN A 83 0.98 10.71 -14.54
C GLN A 83 0.02 9.56 -14.80
N LEU A 84 -0.72 9.61 -15.91
CA LEU A 84 -1.71 8.57 -16.20
C LEU A 84 -1.04 7.26 -16.58
N PRO A 85 -1.63 6.11 -16.19
CA PRO A 85 -1.18 4.83 -16.70
C PRO A 85 -1.58 4.66 -18.17
N LYS A 86 -0.91 3.72 -18.84
CA LYS A 86 -1.28 3.23 -20.17
C LYS A 86 -2.67 2.58 -20.16
N GLN A 87 -2.94 1.81 -19.11
CA GLN A 87 -4.21 1.14 -18.84
C GLN A 87 -4.25 0.67 -17.37
N ILE A 88 -5.44 0.42 -16.85
CA ILE A 88 -5.72 -0.19 -15.56
C ILE A 88 -6.44 -1.50 -15.81
N ARG A 89 -5.88 -2.61 -15.32
CA ARG A 89 -6.44 -3.95 -15.49
C ARG A 89 -6.91 -4.50 -14.14
N ILE A 90 -8.17 -4.86 -14.12
CA ILE A 90 -8.81 -5.51 -12.98
C ILE A 90 -9.03 -6.95 -13.37
N TYR A 91 -8.27 -7.85 -12.75
CA TYR A 91 -8.39 -9.28 -12.95
C TYR A 91 -9.41 -9.87 -11.98
N LEU A 92 -10.26 -10.78 -12.46
CA LEU A 92 -11.23 -11.53 -11.67
C LEU A 92 -11.09 -13.02 -12.01
N SER A 93 -11.12 -13.89 -11.00
CA SER A 93 -11.21 -15.33 -11.22
C SER A 93 -12.57 -15.67 -11.85
N SER A 94 -12.59 -16.53 -12.87
CA SER A 94 -13.78 -16.90 -13.66
C SER A 94 -14.74 -17.82 -12.90
N THR A 95 -15.27 -17.34 -11.79
CA THR A 95 -16.38 -18.00 -11.09
C THR A 95 -17.68 -17.86 -11.90
N PRO A 96 -18.65 -18.79 -11.78
CA PRO A 96 -19.96 -18.64 -12.41
C PRO A 96 -20.68 -17.33 -12.05
N VAL A 97 -20.37 -16.75 -10.88
CA VAL A 97 -20.86 -15.43 -10.47
C VAL A 97 -20.19 -14.34 -11.29
N SER A 98 -18.86 -14.32 -11.36
CA SER A 98 -18.10 -13.32 -12.13
C SER A 98 -18.43 -13.31 -13.62
N ILE A 99 -18.64 -14.49 -14.23
CA ILE A 99 -18.98 -14.62 -15.65
C ILE A 99 -20.36 -14.01 -15.92
N ARG A 100 -21.37 -14.40 -15.12
CA ARG A 100 -22.74 -13.88 -15.24
C ARG A 100 -22.82 -12.38 -14.97
N GLN A 101 -21.97 -11.89 -14.08
CA GLN A 101 -22.02 -10.51 -13.60
C GLN A 101 -21.00 -9.59 -14.27
N LYS A 102 -20.06 -10.04 -15.11
CA LYS A 102 -18.96 -9.19 -15.64
C LYS A 102 -19.41 -7.81 -16.13
N ASN A 103 -20.45 -7.77 -16.98
CA ASN A 103 -20.99 -6.53 -17.51
C ASN A 103 -21.72 -5.70 -16.44
N LEU A 104 -22.41 -6.37 -15.51
CA LEU A 104 -23.07 -5.75 -14.37
C LEU A 104 -22.05 -5.11 -13.43
N THR A 105 -21.00 -5.85 -13.10
CA THR A 105 -19.83 -5.48 -12.31
C THR A 105 -19.13 -4.24 -12.89
N LEU A 106 -18.89 -4.19 -14.21
CA LEU A 106 -18.33 -3.01 -14.87
C LEU A 106 -19.28 -1.80 -14.81
N ARG A 107 -20.57 -2.01 -15.08
CA ARG A 107 -21.60 -0.95 -15.05
C ARG A 107 -21.76 -0.39 -13.64
N HIS A 108 -21.73 -1.25 -12.62
CA HIS A 108 -21.76 -0.86 -11.22
C HIS A 108 -20.55 -0.03 -10.88
N LEU A 109 -19.33 -0.52 -11.15
CA LEU A 109 -18.11 0.23 -10.90
C LEU A 109 -18.17 1.62 -11.55
N LYS A 110 -18.56 1.71 -12.82
CA LYS A 110 -18.73 2.99 -13.53
C LYS A 110 -19.74 3.92 -12.83
N THR A 111 -20.84 3.37 -12.34
CA THR A 111 -21.88 4.13 -11.63
C THR A 111 -21.34 4.69 -10.31
N TYR A 112 -20.60 3.89 -9.55
CA TYR A 112 -19.97 4.35 -8.30
C TYR A 112 -18.90 5.41 -8.57
N ILE A 113 -18.02 5.22 -9.55
CA ILE A 113 -17.02 6.22 -9.94
C ILE A 113 -17.67 7.55 -10.31
N LYS A 114 -18.77 7.53 -11.08
CA LYS A 114 -19.52 8.75 -11.43
C LYS A 114 -20.13 9.45 -10.22
N ARG A 115 -20.48 8.72 -9.15
CA ARG A 115 -20.95 9.31 -7.89
C ARG A 115 -19.82 9.94 -7.09
N LEU A 116 -18.62 9.36 -7.13
CA LEU A 116 -17.43 9.89 -6.47
C LEU A 116 -16.91 11.16 -7.15
N ASP A 117 -16.97 11.20 -8.49
CA ASP A 117 -16.58 12.35 -9.29
C ASP A 117 -17.53 12.54 -10.47
N LEU A 118 -18.26 13.66 -10.43
CA LEU A 118 -19.21 14.08 -11.47
C LEU A 118 -18.51 14.64 -12.72
N SER A 119 -17.17 14.73 -12.72
CA SER A 119 -16.41 15.23 -13.86
C SER A 119 -16.56 14.34 -15.10
N LYS A 120 -16.77 14.97 -16.26
CA LYS A 120 -16.76 14.27 -17.55
C LYS A 120 -15.39 13.67 -17.88
N ILE A 121 -14.32 14.21 -17.27
CA ILE A 121 -12.94 13.76 -17.47
C ILE A 121 -12.76 12.37 -16.89
N THR A 122 -13.15 12.15 -15.63
CA THR A 122 -13.02 10.84 -14.97
C THR A 122 -13.83 9.76 -15.68
N GLU A 123 -15.05 10.09 -16.14
CA GLU A 123 -15.83 9.15 -16.95
C GLU A 123 -15.13 8.79 -18.27
N LYS A 124 -14.57 9.79 -18.97
CA LYS A 124 -13.82 9.57 -20.23
C LYS A 124 -12.56 8.72 -19.98
N LEU A 125 -11.82 8.99 -18.91
CA LEU A 125 -10.64 8.23 -18.54
C LEU A 125 -10.98 6.80 -18.15
N PHE A 126 -12.07 6.59 -17.40
CA PHE A 126 -12.54 5.26 -17.05
C PHE A 126 -12.79 4.42 -18.31
N ASN A 127 -13.58 4.93 -19.26
CA ASN A 127 -13.90 4.21 -20.49
C ASN A 127 -12.66 3.94 -21.37
N LYS A 128 -11.63 4.79 -21.28
CA LYS A 128 -10.40 4.67 -22.07
C LYS A 128 -9.39 3.71 -21.44
N LEU A 129 -9.23 3.75 -20.12
CA LEU A 129 -8.10 3.13 -19.43
C LEU A 129 -8.46 1.85 -18.68
N VAL A 130 -9.70 1.69 -18.20
CA VAL A 130 -10.07 0.60 -17.30
C VAL A 130 -10.57 -0.62 -18.09
N GLN A 131 -10.02 -1.79 -17.77
CA GLN A 131 -10.40 -3.07 -18.38
C GLN A 131 -10.60 -4.14 -17.32
N ILE A 132 -11.68 -4.92 -17.44
CA ILE A 132 -11.91 -6.13 -16.64
C ILE A 132 -11.48 -7.36 -17.44
N ARG A 133 -10.56 -8.13 -16.86
CA ARG A 133 -10.05 -9.40 -17.39
C ARG A 133 -10.58 -10.55 -16.54
N LEU A 134 -11.04 -11.60 -17.21
CA LEU A 134 -11.47 -12.83 -16.54
C LEU A 134 -10.38 -13.86 -16.80
N GLU A 135 -9.90 -14.49 -15.74
CA GLU A 135 -8.93 -15.59 -15.84
C GLU A 135 -9.63 -16.89 -15.53
N GLU A 136 -9.46 -17.90 -16.38
CA GLU A 136 -10.09 -19.21 -16.21
C GLU A 136 -9.55 -19.94 -14.98
N GLU A 137 -8.26 -19.79 -14.74
CA GLU A 137 -7.58 -20.36 -13.58
C GLU A 137 -7.68 -19.44 -12.37
N ASP A 138 -8.01 -20.02 -11.21
CA ASP A 138 -8.02 -19.29 -9.95
C ASP A 138 -6.62 -19.28 -9.33
N TYR A 139 -5.88 -18.23 -9.62
CA TYR A 139 -4.57 -17.97 -9.04
C TYR A 139 -4.64 -17.36 -7.63
N GLY A 140 -5.84 -17.25 -7.04
CA GLY A 140 -6.05 -16.53 -5.79
C GLY A 140 -5.58 -15.06 -5.92
N PRO A 141 -5.01 -14.46 -4.87
CA PRO A 141 -4.51 -13.08 -4.92
C PRO A 141 -3.42 -12.84 -5.97
N THR A 142 -2.64 -13.86 -6.35
CA THR A 142 -1.55 -13.73 -7.35
C THR A 142 -2.04 -13.43 -8.76
N ILE A 143 -3.36 -13.55 -9.02
CA ILE A 143 -4.00 -13.16 -10.28
C ILE A 143 -3.75 -11.68 -10.63
N LYS A 144 -3.39 -10.83 -9.65
CA LYS A 144 -3.02 -9.43 -9.91
C LYS A 144 -1.71 -9.29 -10.71
N PHE A 145 -0.83 -10.31 -10.75
CA PHE A 145 0.44 -10.25 -11.49
C PHE A 145 0.70 -11.45 -12.42
N LEU A 146 0.26 -12.66 -12.10
CA LEU A 146 0.58 -13.84 -12.92
C LEU A 146 0.10 -13.73 -14.37
N PRO A 147 -1.16 -13.37 -14.67
CA PRO A 147 -1.62 -13.29 -16.05
C PRO A 147 -0.92 -12.19 -16.86
N ILE A 148 -0.69 -11.04 -16.24
CA ILE A 148 -0.07 -9.90 -16.91
C ILE A 148 1.42 -10.11 -17.16
N ILE A 149 2.15 -10.80 -16.25
CA ILE A 149 3.52 -11.23 -16.51
C ILE A 149 3.55 -12.17 -17.73
N LYS A 150 2.61 -13.11 -17.82
CA LYS A 150 2.52 -14.09 -18.92
C LYS A 150 2.31 -13.38 -20.26
N GLU A 151 1.34 -12.47 -20.30
CA GLU A 151 0.99 -11.71 -21.51
C GLU A 151 2.16 -10.85 -22.01
N PHE A 152 2.95 -10.29 -21.09
CA PHE A 152 4.04 -9.38 -21.41
C PHE A 152 5.43 -9.99 -21.22
N GLN A 153 5.57 -11.31 -21.13
CA GLN A 153 6.85 -11.94 -20.77
C GLN A 153 7.99 -11.60 -21.75
N SER A 154 7.68 -11.54 -23.05
CA SER A 154 8.61 -11.16 -24.11
C SER A 154 8.89 -9.65 -24.20
N LYS A 155 8.28 -8.87 -23.30
CA LYS A 155 8.39 -7.40 -23.24
C LYS A 155 8.92 -7.02 -21.87
N SER A 156 9.74 -5.98 -21.79
CA SER A 156 10.13 -5.40 -20.50
C SER A 156 9.08 -4.37 -20.01
N GLN A 157 7.81 -4.77 -19.98
CA GLN A 157 6.68 -3.90 -19.67
C GLN A 157 6.66 -3.57 -18.18
N ALA A 158 6.66 -2.27 -17.85
CA ALA A 158 6.50 -1.80 -16.47
C ALA A 158 5.05 -2.00 -16.02
N ILE A 159 4.88 -2.65 -14.86
CA ILE A 159 3.59 -2.99 -14.30
C ILE A 159 3.58 -2.57 -12.83
N MET A 160 2.66 -1.68 -12.46
CA MET A 160 2.37 -1.34 -11.07
C MET A 160 1.31 -2.30 -10.54
N ILE A 161 1.67 -3.09 -9.53
CA ILE A 161 0.78 -3.99 -8.82
C ILE A 161 0.16 -3.25 -7.63
N CYS A 162 -1.16 -3.38 -7.51
CA CYS A 162 -1.98 -2.65 -6.55
C CYS A 162 -2.97 -3.59 -5.85
N ASP A 163 -3.33 -3.25 -4.61
CA ASP A 163 -4.54 -3.75 -3.96
C ASP A 163 -5.75 -2.85 -4.30
N ASP A 164 -6.96 -3.41 -4.15
CA ASP A 164 -8.23 -2.78 -4.49
C ASP A 164 -8.89 -2.03 -3.32
N ASP A 165 -8.24 -1.99 -2.16
CA ASP A 165 -8.71 -1.39 -0.92
C ASP A 165 -7.85 -0.20 -0.46
N GLN A 166 -7.13 0.39 -1.41
CA GLN A 166 -6.27 1.55 -1.19
C GLN A 166 -6.74 2.74 -2.01
N TYR A 167 -6.78 3.93 -1.39
CA TYR A 167 -6.87 5.19 -2.11
C TYR A 167 -5.46 5.76 -2.30
N TYR A 168 -4.97 5.70 -3.53
CA TYR A 168 -3.60 6.04 -3.89
C TYR A 168 -3.36 7.55 -3.94
N HIS A 169 -2.23 8.02 -3.41
CA HIS A 169 -1.87 9.43 -3.53
C HIS A 169 -1.63 9.81 -5.01
N PRO A 170 -1.89 11.07 -5.44
CA PRO A 170 -1.86 11.46 -6.86
C PRO A 170 -0.51 11.33 -7.58
N TYR A 171 0.56 11.11 -6.84
CA TYR A 171 1.93 10.99 -7.35
C TYR A 171 2.44 9.54 -7.32
N ALA A 172 1.63 8.56 -6.94
CA ALA A 172 2.07 7.19 -6.69
C ALA A 172 2.69 6.57 -7.95
N SER A 173 1.96 6.60 -9.07
CA SER A 173 2.43 6.05 -10.35
C SER A 173 3.69 6.78 -10.86
N ALA A 174 3.67 8.11 -10.82
CA ALA A 174 4.80 8.94 -11.25
C ALA A 174 6.07 8.67 -10.41
N THR A 175 5.90 8.51 -9.10
CA THR A 175 7.01 8.25 -8.18
C THR A 175 7.60 6.87 -8.43
N LEU A 176 6.77 5.81 -8.54
CA LEU A 176 7.26 4.49 -8.90
C LEU A 176 7.99 4.53 -10.25
N ASN A 177 7.37 5.07 -11.29
CA ASN A 177 7.98 5.13 -12.62
C ASN A 177 9.34 5.88 -12.64
N LYS A 178 9.47 6.96 -11.89
CA LYS A 178 10.74 7.68 -11.71
C LYS A 178 11.81 6.77 -11.09
N TYR A 179 11.48 6.07 -10.01
CA TYR A 179 12.45 5.20 -9.34
C TYR A 179 12.76 3.92 -10.13
N SER A 180 11.84 3.39 -10.94
CA SER A 180 12.10 2.19 -11.75
C SER A 180 13.01 2.47 -12.94
N THR A 181 13.13 3.74 -13.32
CA THR A 181 14.15 4.20 -14.27
C THR A 181 15.50 4.36 -13.59
N LYS A 182 15.54 4.76 -12.32
CA LYS A 182 16.79 4.88 -11.56
C LYS A 182 17.35 3.52 -11.10
N TYR A 183 16.48 2.56 -10.83
CA TYR A 183 16.79 1.21 -10.36
C TYR A 183 16.24 0.18 -11.37
N GLU A 184 16.80 0.17 -12.58
CA GLU A 184 16.23 -0.49 -13.76
C GLU A 184 15.97 -1.98 -13.61
N ASN A 185 16.86 -2.68 -12.89
CA ASN A 185 16.81 -4.12 -12.66
C ASN A 185 16.24 -4.45 -11.27
N SER A 186 15.29 -3.66 -10.79
CA SER A 186 14.79 -3.77 -9.42
C SER A 186 13.27 -3.64 -9.37
N ILE A 187 12.68 -4.35 -8.42
CA ILE A 187 11.31 -4.10 -7.96
C ILE A 187 11.38 -2.95 -6.95
N ILE A 188 10.44 -2.02 -7.07
CA ILE A 188 10.36 -0.86 -6.19
C ILE A 188 8.94 -0.75 -5.63
N GLY A 189 8.79 -0.34 -4.39
CA GLY A 189 7.48 -0.22 -3.77
C GLY A 189 7.44 0.76 -2.62
N PHE A 190 6.24 0.92 -2.07
CA PHE A 190 6.01 1.86 -0.99
C PHE A 190 6.03 1.21 0.40
N ARG A 191 5.86 -0.12 0.47
CA ARG A 191 5.90 -0.85 1.74
C ARG A 191 6.60 -2.18 1.58
N GLY A 192 7.38 -2.55 2.58
CA GLY A 192 8.09 -3.82 2.61
C GLY A 192 8.69 -4.14 3.96
N TRP A 193 9.33 -5.29 4.04
CA TRP A 193 9.96 -5.79 5.26
C TRP A 193 11.14 -6.71 4.93
N ARG A 194 12.02 -6.93 5.91
CA ARG A 194 13.15 -7.87 5.78
C ARG A 194 12.78 -9.23 6.36
N VAL A 195 13.18 -10.28 5.66
CA VAL A 195 12.95 -11.67 6.07
C VAL A 195 13.77 -11.98 7.31
N ARG A 196 13.17 -12.63 8.31
CA ARG A 196 13.87 -13.09 9.52
C ARG A 196 14.65 -14.36 9.21
N GLU A 197 15.77 -14.54 9.91
CA GLU A 197 16.60 -15.76 9.82
C GLU A 197 15.82 -17.03 10.18
N ASP A 198 14.92 -16.95 11.15
CA ASP A 198 14.07 -18.06 11.58
C ASP A 198 12.83 -18.29 10.71
N LEU A 199 12.66 -17.50 9.63
CA LEU A 199 11.56 -17.62 8.67
C LEU A 199 10.16 -17.52 9.29
N ILE A 200 10.05 -16.94 10.48
CA ILE A 200 8.78 -16.60 11.10
C ILE A 200 8.31 -15.27 10.53
N TRP A 201 7.07 -15.21 10.07
CA TRP A 201 6.47 -13.98 9.56
C TRP A 201 6.08 -13.03 10.69
N GLY A 202 6.43 -11.76 10.52
CA GLY A 202 6.13 -10.69 11.47
C GLY A 202 7.10 -10.64 12.64
N VAL A 203 6.84 -9.71 13.56
CA VAL A 203 7.57 -9.50 14.82
C VAL A 203 6.59 -9.14 15.91
N GLU A 204 6.97 -9.37 17.16
CA GLU A 204 6.17 -9.00 18.32
C GLU A 204 6.60 -7.65 18.90
N GLY A 205 5.62 -6.91 19.43
CA GLY A 205 5.85 -5.64 20.09
C GLY A 205 5.89 -4.44 19.13
N LYS A 206 5.25 -3.35 19.55
CA LYS A 206 5.09 -2.13 18.74
C LYS A 206 6.43 -1.51 18.32
N TYR A 207 7.45 -1.60 19.18
CA TYR A 207 8.78 -1.09 18.90
C TYR A 207 9.43 -1.84 17.73
N GLU A 208 9.33 -3.17 17.73
CA GLU A 208 9.96 -4.00 16.71
C GLU A 208 9.24 -3.89 15.36
N ILE A 209 7.91 -3.78 15.39
CA ILE A 209 7.09 -3.55 14.19
C ILE A 209 7.61 -2.32 13.42
N GLY A 210 8.02 -1.26 14.12
CA GLY A 210 8.55 -0.03 13.52
C GLY A 210 9.89 -0.21 12.79
N TYR A 211 10.65 -1.27 13.06
CA TYR A 211 11.86 -1.62 12.32
C TYR A 211 11.65 -2.72 11.30
N HIS A 212 10.66 -3.59 11.52
CA HIS A 212 10.37 -4.69 10.62
C HIS A 212 9.55 -4.23 9.41
N VAL A 213 8.49 -3.46 9.63
CA VAL A 213 7.61 -2.92 8.59
C VAL A 213 8.10 -1.54 8.17
N ILE A 214 8.57 -1.46 6.93
CA ILE A 214 9.15 -0.25 6.37
C ILE A 214 8.11 0.44 5.49
N GLU A 215 7.73 1.65 5.88
CA GLU A 215 6.79 2.48 5.13
C GLU A 215 7.50 3.70 4.53
N PHE A 216 7.29 3.90 3.24
CA PHE A 216 7.87 4.98 2.44
C PHE A 216 7.73 6.39 3.04
N GLN A 217 6.67 6.63 3.80
CA GLN A 217 6.36 7.94 4.33
C GLN A 217 7.33 8.36 5.43
N TYR A 218 7.93 7.40 6.12
CA TYR A 218 8.93 7.65 7.16
C TYR A 218 10.38 7.58 6.65
N LEU A 219 10.61 7.01 5.47
CA LEU A 219 11.95 6.88 4.89
C LEU A 219 12.54 8.22 4.46
N SER A 220 13.82 8.44 4.80
CA SER A 220 14.61 9.57 4.27
C SER A 220 15.40 9.19 3.01
N GLU A 221 15.69 7.90 2.82
CA GLU A 221 16.41 7.36 1.65
C GLU A 221 15.82 6.03 1.18
N VAL A 222 16.24 5.57 0.00
CA VAL A 222 15.84 4.27 -0.55
C VAL A 222 16.40 3.15 0.32
N TYR A 223 15.59 2.13 0.61
CA TYR A 223 15.97 1.05 1.51
C TYR A 223 15.74 -0.34 0.91
N ARG A 224 16.74 -1.21 1.02
CA ARG A 224 16.69 -2.60 0.51
C ARG A 224 15.94 -3.50 1.47
N VAL A 225 14.93 -4.20 0.95
CA VAL A 225 14.06 -5.14 1.69
C VAL A 225 14.08 -6.54 1.06
N GLY A 226 13.56 -7.52 1.80
CA GLY A 226 13.38 -8.89 1.33
C GLY A 226 12.01 -9.10 0.68
N VAL A 227 10.97 -8.43 1.18
CA VAL A 227 9.60 -8.53 0.66
C VAL A 227 9.00 -7.13 0.50
N LEU A 228 8.43 -6.86 -0.68
CA LEU A 228 7.53 -5.73 -0.93
C LEU A 228 6.08 -6.19 -0.89
N THR A 229 5.19 -5.33 -0.40
CA THR A 229 3.76 -5.66 -0.28
C THR A 229 2.93 -4.87 -1.27
N ALA A 230 1.88 -5.48 -1.83
CA ALA A 230 0.92 -4.79 -2.71
C ALA A 230 0.17 -3.66 -1.99
N ASN A 231 0.14 -3.68 -0.65
CA ASN A 231 -0.30 -2.56 0.16
C ASN A 231 0.51 -1.30 -0.20
N TYR A 232 -0.20 -0.26 -0.66
CA TYR A 232 0.31 0.99 -1.27
C TYR A 232 0.92 0.87 -2.67
N GLY A 233 1.24 -0.34 -3.11
CA GLY A 233 1.65 -0.69 -4.46
C GLY A 233 3.17 -0.79 -4.65
N TYR A 234 3.53 -1.59 -5.66
CA TYR A 234 4.90 -1.75 -6.13
C TYR A 234 4.94 -1.88 -7.65
N LEU A 235 6.11 -1.67 -8.26
CA LEU A 235 6.31 -1.74 -9.70
C LEU A 235 7.35 -2.81 -10.04
N ILE A 236 6.96 -3.70 -10.94
CA ILE A 236 7.79 -4.76 -11.54
C ILE A 236 7.98 -4.49 -13.05
N ARG A 237 8.93 -5.20 -13.66
CA ARG A 237 8.97 -5.41 -15.11
C ARG A 237 8.58 -6.87 -15.40
N SER A 238 7.74 -7.11 -16.40
CA SER A 238 7.32 -8.47 -16.76
C SER A 238 8.50 -9.39 -17.12
N SER A 239 9.55 -8.84 -17.73
CA SER A 239 10.78 -9.57 -18.09
C SER A 239 11.63 -10.00 -16.89
N PHE A 240 11.28 -9.60 -15.67
CA PHE A 240 11.95 -10.08 -14.47
C PHE A 240 11.66 -11.56 -14.19
N PHE A 241 10.54 -12.09 -14.68
CA PHE A 241 10.12 -13.45 -14.35
C PHE A 241 10.04 -14.31 -15.62
N ASP A 242 10.61 -15.50 -15.54
CA ASP A 242 10.51 -16.52 -16.57
C ASP A 242 9.31 -17.46 -16.31
N PHE A 243 9.22 -18.58 -17.04
CA PHE A 243 8.10 -19.51 -16.88
C PHE A 243 8.11 -20.24 -15.53
N HIS A 244 9.21 -20.22 -14.78
CA HIS A 244 9.31 -20.92 -13.50
C HIS A 244 8.40 -20.32 -12.42
N ILE A 245 8.04 -19.03 -12.53
CA ILE A 245 7.06 -18.42 -11.62
C ILE A 245 5.71 -19.16 -11.61
N TYR A 246 5.33 -19.77 -12.74
CA TYR A 246 4.11 -20.59 -12.87
C TYR A 246 4.37 -22.06 -12.53
N GLN A 247 5.50 -22.60 -13.00
CA GLN A 247 5.84 -24.00 -12.77
C GLN A 247 5.95 -24.31 -11.28
N ASP A 248 6.60 -23.42 -10.52
CA ASP A 248 6.72 -23.56 -9.08
C ASP A 248 5.36 -23.34 -8.41
N PHE A 249 4.53 -22.41 -8.91
CA PHE A 249 3.21 -22.10 -8.34
C PHE A 249 2.28 -23.32 -8.39
N ASN A 250 2.40 -24.12 -9.44
CA ASN A 250 1.62 -25.33 -9.60
C ASN A 250 2.04 -26.47 -8.65
N GLN A 251 3.21 -26.39 -8.03
CA GLN A 251 3.75 -27.43 -7.15
C GLN A 251 3.52 -27.13 -5.66
N VAL A 252 3.20 -25.89 -5.30
CA VAL A 252 3.00 -25.51 -3.90
C VAL A 252 1.58 -25.81 -3.41
N SER A 253 1.48 -25.98 -2.09
CA SER A 253 0.22 -26.17 -1.37
C SER A 253 -0.70 -24.95 -1.51
N GLY A 254 -2.00 -25.19 -1.33
CA GLY A 254 -3.04 -24.17 -1.54
C GLY A 254 -2.88 -22.95 -0.64
N ASP A 255 -2.36 -23.10 0.58
CA ASP A 255 -2.10 -22.00 1.51
C ASP A 255 -1.00 -21.06 1.00
N ILE A 256 0.09 -21.60 0.43
CA ILE A 256 1.19 -20.81 -0.18
C ILE A 256 0.67 -20.01 -1.39
N ARG A 257 -0.29 -20.56 -2.15
CA ARG A 257 -0.90 -19.86 -3.29
C ARG A 257 -1.68 -18.59 -2.90
N HIS A 258 -2.04 -18.43 -1.62
CA HIS A 258 -2.80 -17.31 -1.10
C HIS A 258 -1.94 -16.22 -0.41
N VAL A 259 -0.62 -16.35 -0.45
CA VAL A 259 0.33 -15.37 0.12
C VAL A 259 1.19 -14.76 -0.97
N ASP A 260 0.53 -13.95 -1.81
CA ASP A 260 1.04 -13.39 -3.04
C ASP A 260 2.26 -12.48 -2.87
N ASP A 261 2.30 -11.70 -1.79
CA ASP A 261 3.46 -10.88 -1.44
C ASP A 261 4.71 -11.74 -1.29
N ILE A 262 4.67 -12.82 -0.48
CA ILE A 262 5.85 -13.65 -0.27
C ILE A 262 6.20 -14.44 -1.53
N TRP A 263 5.19 -14.92 -2.27
CA TRP A 263 5.38 -15.66 -3.51
C TRP A 263 6.20 -14.86 -4.54
N LEU A 264 5.75 -13.64 -4.88
CA LEU A 264 6.41 -12.81 -5.88
C LEU A 264 7.83 -12.44 -5.45
N ASN A 265 8.03 -12.11 -4.17
CA ASN A 265 9.33 -11.70 -3.67
C ASN A 265 10.31 -12.88 -3.51
N GLY A 266 9.82 -14.08 -3.21
CA GLY A 266 10.62 -15.30 -3.18
C GLY A 266 11.12 -15.69 -4.57
N GLN A 267 10.25 -15.58 -5.57
CA GLN A 267 10.62 -15.74 -6.98
C GLN A 267 11.63 -14.69 -7.43
N ALA A 268 11.44 -13.43 -7.02
CA ALA A 268 12.42 -12.38 -7.26
C ALA A 268 13.77 -12.69 -6.57
N SER A 269 13.76 -13.33 -5.39
CA SER A 269 14.99 -13.73 -4.68
C SER A 269 15.72 -14.85 -5.40
N LYS A 270 14.98 -15.86 -5.89
CA LYS A 270 15.51 -16.97 -6.72
C LYS A 270 16.25 -16.46 -7.96
N LEU A 271 15.76 -15.36 -8.55
CA LEU A 271 16.33 -14.73 -9.74
C LEU A 271 17.29 -13.57 -9.43
N ASN A 272 17.68 -13.39 -8.17
CA ASN A 272 18.58 -12.32 -7.71
C ASN A 272 18.12 -10.90 -8.08
N ILE A 273 16.81 -10.64 -8.08
CA ILE A 273 16.23 -9.34 -8.41
C ILE A 273 16.10 -8.46 -7.16
N PRO A 274 16.76 -7.30 -7.11
CA PRO A 274 16.59 -6.33 -6.05
C PRO A 274 15.18 -5.84 -5.75
N ARG A 275 14.91 -5.56 -4.47
CA ARG A 275 13.63 -5.03 -3.97
C ARG A 275 13.85 -3.81 -3.06
N TYR A 276 13.26 -2.67 -3.39
CA TYR A 276 13.47 -1.45 -2.61
C TYR A 276 12.17 -0.79 -2.17
N VAL A 277 12.13 -0.34 -0.92
CA VAL A 277 11.15 0.66 -0.48
C VAL A 277 11.71 2.04 -0.79
N ILE A 278 10.94 2.86 -1.50
CA ILE A 278 11.35 4.20 -1.93
C ILE A 278 10.66 5.28 -1.09
N PRO A 279 11.29 6.43 -0.79
CA PRO A 279 10.62 7.51 -0.09
C PRO A 279 9.64 8.24 -1.02
N SER A 280 8.46 8.62 -0.50
CA SER A 280 7.47 9.43 -1.22
C SER A 280 6.93 10.61 -0.38
N CYS A 281 6.38 11.62 -1.06
CA CYS A 281 5.88 12.85 -0.44
C CYS A 281 4.65 12.66 0.43
N CYS A 282 3.83 11.66 0.13
CA CYS A 282 2.40 11.75 0.40
C CYS A 282 1.83 10.37 0.78
N SER A 283 1.06 10.30 1.87
CA SER A 283 0.47 9.04 2.35
C SER A 283 -0.66 8.55 1.44
N HIS A 284 -0.85 7.23 1.39
CA HIS A 284 -2.08 6.61 0.87
C HIS A 284 -3.13 6.57 2.00
N ILE A 285 -4.39 6.33 1.63
CA ILE A 285 -5.47 6.11 2.60
C ILE A 285 -5.97 4.68 2.40
N GLU A 286 -5.89 3.89 3.46
CA GLU A 286 -6.51 2.56 3.51
C GLU A 286 -8.03 2.74 3.60
N VAL A 287 -8.77 2.09 2.71
CA VAL A 287 -10.24 2.15 2.65
C VAL A 287 -10.88 0.79 2.91
N THR A 288 -10.10 -0.16 3.43
CA THR A 288 -10.51 -1.53 3.69
C THR A 288 -11.70 -1.59 4.63
N ARG A 289 -12.74 -2.31 4.20
CA ARG A 289 -13.95 -2.68 4.94
C ARG A 289 -14.17 -4.18 4.95
N THR A 290 -13.63 -4.89 3.96
CA THR A 290 -13.84 -6.32 3.79
C THR A 290 -12.55 -7.09 4.03
N HIS A 291 -12.62 -8.13 4.85
CA HIS A 291 -11.51 -9.02 5.17
C HIS A 291 -11.67 -10.35 4.43
N VAL A 292 -11.81 -10.29 3.11
CA VAL A 292 -12.17 -11.45 2.25
C VAL A 292 -11.11 -12.54 2.33
N LEU A 293 -9.83 -12.16 2.36
CA LEU A 293 -8.73 -13.10 2.45
C LEU A 293 -8.73 -13.81 3.81
N GLU A 294 -8.90 -13.06 4.90
CA GLU A 294 -9.02 -13.61 6.25
C GLU A 294 -10.21 -14.58 6.34
N GLN A 295 -11.37 -14.19 5.80
CA GLN A 295 -12.54 -15.06 5.73
C GLN A 295 -12.29 -16.33 4.91
N TYR A 296 -11.51 -16.25 3.83
CA TYR A 296 -11.10 -17.43 3.07
C TYR A 296 -10.24 -18.37 3.93
N PHE A 297 -9.24 -17.83 4.65
CA PHE A 297 -8.41 -18.61 5.56
C PHE A 297 -9.27 -19.31 6.61
N ASP A 298 -10.17 -18.59 7.27
CA ASP A 298 -11.07 -19.13 8.29
C ASP A 298 -11.97 -20.24 7.74
N ARG A 299 -12.63 -20.03 6.59
CA ARG A 299 -13.53 -21.01 5.96
C ARG A 299 -12.82 -22.30 5.55
N ASN A 300 -11.55 -22.20 5.16
CA ASN A 300 -10.73 -23.35 4.75
C ASN A 300 -9.91 -23.94 5.89
N GLN A 301 -10.14 -23.50 7.14
CA GLN A 301 -9.37 -23.96 8.32
C GLN A 301 -7.86 -23.76 8.16
N MET A 302 -7.47 -22.71 7.45
CA MET A 302 -6.10 -22.31 7.23
C MET A 302 -5.75 -21.14 8.14
N ASN A 303 -4.45 -20.95 8.41
CA ASN A 303 -3.96 -19.85 9.23
C ASN A 303 -2.98 -18.99 8.43
N ARG A 304 -3.23 -17.67 8.37
CA ARG A 304 -2.41 -16.74 7.58
C ARG A 304 -0.95 -16.68 8.03
N LEU A 305 -0.69 -16.72 9.34
CA LEU A 305 0.67 -16.78 9.88
C LEU A 305 1.38 -18.06 9.43
N SER A 306 0.71 -19.21 9.54
CA SER A 306 1.24 -20.49 9.08
C SER A 306 1.54 -20.49 7.57
N ALA A 307 0.60 -20.01 6.75
CA ALA A 307 0.77 -19.91 5.30
C ALA A 307 1.94 -19.02 4.90
N ASN A 308 2.10 -17.88 5.58
CA ASN A 308 3.26 -17.00 5.37
C ASN A 308 4.58 -17.68 5.75
N ASN A 309 4.63 -18.40 6.89
CA ASN A 309 5.80 -19.16 7.32
C ASN A 309 6.15 -20.27 6.31
N HIS A 310 5.16 -21.02 5.83
CA HIS A 310 5.36 -22.06 4.82
C HIS A 310 5.92 -21.47 3.51
N ALA A 311 5.41 -20.32 3.07
CA ALA A 311 5.94 -19.65 1.89
C ALA A 311 7.37 -19.13 2.09
N LEU A 312 7.70 -18.59 3.26
CA LEU A 312 9.08 -18.22 3.61
C LEU A 312 10.01 -19.44 3.58
N GLN A 313 9.56 -20.55 4.16
CA GLN A 313 10.30 -21.82 4.20
C GLN A 313 10.52 -22.41 2.81
N TRP A 314 9.54 -22.32 1.91
CA TRP A 314 9.68 -22.78 0.53
C TRP A 314 10.88 -22.12 -0.19
N PHE A 315 11.12 -20.83 0.08
CA PHE A 315 12.22 -20.07 -0.51
C PHE A 315 13.48 -19.99 0.38
N ILE A 316 13.65 -20.87 1.38
CA ILE A 316 14.75 -20.81 2.36
C ILE A 316 16.14 -20.66 1.72
N ASN A 317 16.39 -21.37 0.62
CA ASN A 317 17.69 -21.36 -0.06
C ASN A 317 17.87 -20.16 -1.00
N ASN A 318 16.83 -19.35 -1.20
CA ASN A 318 16.83 -18.24 -2.14
C ASN A 318 16.93 -16.88 -1.44
N TRP A 319 16.51 -16.75 -0.19
CA TRP A 319 16.56 -15.48 0.54
C TRP A 319 18.00 -15.00 0.74
N GLU A 320 18.24 -13.70 0.53
CA GLU A 320 19.58 -13.14 0.69
C GLU A 320 19.94 -13.00 2.17
N LYS A 321 20.81 -13.88 2.67
CA LYS A 321 21.19 -13.95 4.10
C LYS A 321 21.80 -12.67 4.65
N ASN A 322 22.49 -11.90 3.81
CA ASN A 322 23.05 -10.60 4.17
C ASN A 322 21.98 -9.50 4.34
N LEU A 323 20.73 -9.76 3.94
CA LEU A 323 19.58 -8.86 4.09
C LEU A 323 18.61 -9.32 5.18
N TRP A 324 18.97 -10.34 5.96
CA TRP A 324 18.13 -10.81 7.05
C TRP A 324 17.84 -9.69 8.05
N TYR A 325 16.60 -9.71 8.55
CA TYR A 325 16.17 -8.84 9.61
C TYR A 325 16.96 -9.14 10.88
N ARG A 326 17.47 -8.08 11.50
CA ARG A 326 18.13 -8.15 12.79
C ARG A 326 17.35 -7.30 13.77
N PHE A 327 17.15 -7.85 14.97
CA PHE A 327 16.29 -7.22 15.96
C PHE A 327 16.86 -5.89 16.43
N GLN A 328 16.01 -5.07 17.05
CA GLN A 328 16.40 -3.78 17.63
C GLN A 328 16.86 -2.75 16.58
N GLY A 329 16.46 -2.94 15.32
CA GLY A 329 16.74 -2.02 14.23
C GLY A 329 18.15 -2.09 13.67
N GLU A 330 18.90 -3.16 13.94
CA GLU A 330 20.23 -3.33 13.35
C GLU A 330 20.12 -3.42 11.80
N ASN A 331 20.93 -2.61 11.11
CA ASN A 331 20.85 -2.38 9.66
C ASN A 331 19.49 -1.85 9.17
N GLY A 332 18.68 -1.29 10.08
CA GLY A 332 17.40 -0.65 9.78
C GLY A 332 17.53 0.53 8.82
N PRO A 333 16.41 1.03 8.26
CA PRO A 333 16.46 2.17 7.37
C PRO A 333 16.83 3.45 8.11
N LYS A 334 17.33 4.44 7.35
CA LYS A 334 17.33 5.81 7.84
C LYS A 334 15.93 6.39 7.72
N TYR A 335 15.38 6.73 8.87
CA TYR A 335 14.13 7.46 8.95
C TYR A 335 14.34 8.97 8.78
N ARG A 336 13.26 9.67 8.46
CA ARG A 336 13.20 11.14 8.49
C ARG A 336 13.37 11.63 9.93
N SER A 337 13.68 12.91 10.09
CA SER A 337 13.71 13.52 11.42
C SER A 337 12.36 13.39 12.12
N TRP A 338 12.38 13.30 13.45
CA TRP A 338 11.16 13.19 14.26
C TRP A 338 10.13 14.29 13.97
N GLN A 339 10.60 15.52 13.77
CA GLN A 339 9.77 16.67 13.38
C GLN A 339 9.05 16.41 12.04
N MET A 340 9.74 15.84 11.06
CA MET A 340 9.18 15.50 9.76
C MET A 340 8.21 14.32 9.84
N MET A 341 8.45 13.36 10.73
CA MET A 341 7.51 12.27 11.00
C MET A 341 6.21 12.81 11.60
N ILE A 342 6.28 13.68 12.61
CA ILE A 342 5.10 14.33 13.21
C ILE A 342 4.34 15.13 12.16
N TYR A 343 5.04 15.93 11.37
CA TYR A 343 4.41 16.71 10.30
C TYR A 343 3.62 15.80 9.34
N ARG A 344 4.15 14.63 9.02
CA ARG A 344 3.48 13.65 8.15
C ARG A 344 2.27 13.00 8.79
N GLU A 345 2.34 12.67 10.08
CA GLU A 345 1.15 12.18 10.80
C GLU A 345 0.02 13.22 10.78
N TRP A 346 0.36 14.49 10.95
CA TRP A 346 -0.61 15.59 10.83
C TRP A 346 -1.17 15.70 9.42
N ILE A 347 -0.34 15.65 8.38
CA ILE A 347 -0.80 15.66 6.99
C ILE A 347 -1.72 14.46 6.73
N ASN A 348 -1.32 13.26 7.14
CA ASN A 348 -2.11 12.04 6.96
C ASN A 348 -3.48 12.17 7.65
N PHE A 349 -3.51 12.70 8.87
CA PHE A 349 -4.75 12.99 9.59
C PHE A 349 -5.65 13.98 8.82
N ILE A 350 -5.09 15.09 8.31
CA ILE A 350 -5.83 16.06 7.51
C ILE A 350 -6.36 15.43 6.21
N LEU A 351 -5.56 14.61 5.53
CA LEU A 351 -5.96 13.90 4.32
C LEU A 351 -7.13 12.94 4.61
N LYS A 352 -7.08 12.20 5.72
CA LYS A 352 -8.19 11.32 6.16
C LYS A 352 -9.46 12.13 6.49
N LEU A 353 -9.35 13.25 7.19
CA LEU A 353 -10.50 14.11 7.45
C LEU A 353 -11.11 14.67 6.16
N LYS A 354 -10.27 15.12 5.21
CA LYS A 354 -10.73 15.60 3.91
C LYS A 354 -11.41 14.50 3.11
N PHE A 355 -10.84 13.29 3.14
CA PHE A 355 -11.45 12.12 2.53
C PHE A 355 -12.84 11.86 3.11
N ILE A 356 -12.97 11.84 4.44
CA ILE A 356 -14.25 11.65 5.13
C ILE A 356 -15.26 12.75 4.77
N PHE A 357 -14.82 14.00 4.69
CA PHE A 357 -15.69 15.11 4.33
C PHE A 357 -16.20 15.01 2.88
N TYR A 358 -15.33 14.58 1.96
CA TYR A 358 -15.65 14.54 0.53
C TYR A 358 -16.45 13.29 0.15
N PHE A 359 -16.15 12.14 0.77
CA PHE A 359 -16.74 10.86 0.40
C PHE A 359 -17.67 10.25 1.48
N GLY A 360 -17.74 10.86 2.66
CA GLY A 360 -18.45 10.33 3.82
C GLY A 360 -17.56 9.44 4.70
N VAL A 361 -18.11 9.03 5.85
CA VAL A 361 -17.44 8.07 6.75
C VAL A 361 -17.32 6.73 6.03
N ILE A 362 -16.11 6.14 6.08
CA ILE A 362 -15.84 4.80 5.55
C ILE A 362 -16.49 3.76 6.44
#